data_AF-A0A511NDK1-F1
#
_entry.id   AF-A0A511NDK1-F1
#
_cell.length_a   1.000
_cell.length_b   1.000
_cell.length_c   1.000
_cell.angle_alpha   90.00
_cell.angle_beta   90.00
_cell.angle_gamma   90.00
#
_symmetry.space_group_name_H-M   'P 1'
#
loop_
_entity.id
_entity.type
_entity.pdbx_description
1 polymer ?
#
loop_
_entity_poly.entity_id
_entity_poly.type
_entity_poly.pdbx_seq_one_letter_code
_entity_poly.pdbx_strand_id
1 'polypeptide(L)'
;MFSNFFKKKLNSSDMNGADYLKIAVAITDKFNSSEKSTYKTKVKGTVEECELNYYLIPYAFDLENQLKPNGIHSFEELYHIITPKINFSEVPEGYFNDSTIDFLHLSFRTKESNNRWRDIPHDFLIFIGMNNSDEVNIYEVLYSDKFDADFIDFWRKSEWCSLHLPLNDAHASALEVMDDVLLGFCKIMEIDGLEMLFPAPDKKVVYEADVQLYADLLKLINPDLEETKVNKRAKKLYEKLIVKGKPDEGDNADLVVEDSWHSDWKFDIEDMEDFLASCLGETVTIDVPEETYSADLFPYIQNYLAQKGKVLMHYNSWADSYFFFVLDLKDLDEAETKAYFAHLHIEAVHENS
;
A
#
# COMPACT_ATOMS: atom_id res chain seq x y z
N MET A 1 -20.67 -12.78 -7.50
CA MET A 1 -19.20 -12.79 -7.63
C MET A 1 -18.78 -11.40 -8.08
N PHE A 2 -17.94 -10.71 -7.31
CA PHE A 2 -17.64 -9.28 -7.35
C PHE A 2 -16.80 -8.83 -8.58
N SER A 3 -16.81 -9.62 -9.65
CA SER A 3 -15.83 -9.60 -10.73
C SER A 3 -15.88 -8.39 -11.68
N ASN A 4 -16.92 -7.57 -11.57
CA ASN A 4 -17.22 -6.51 -12.54
C ASN A 4 -16.82 -5.10 -12.06
N PHE A 5 -16.28 -4.99 -10.83
CA PHE A 5 -15.99 -3.71 -10.19
C PHE A 5 -14.48 -3.50 -9.99
N PHE A 6 -13.64 -4.00 -10.89
CA PHE A 6 -12.19 -3.77 -10.81
C PHE A 6 -11.78 -2.56 -11.64
N LYS A 7 -10.98 -1.67 -11.06
CA LYS A 7 -10.10 -0.82 -11.85
C LYS A 7 -8.90 -1.69 -12.24
N LYS A 8 -8.59 -1.79 -13.53
CA LYS A 8 -7.54 -2.67 -14.05
C LYS A 8 -6.19 -2.34 -13.39
N LYS A 9 -5.67 -3.22 -12.52
CA LYS A 9 -4.33 -3.08 -11.92
C LYS A 9 -3.29 -3.58 -12.93
N LEU A 10 -2.29 -2.76 -13.25
CA LEU A 10 -1.14 -3.17 -14.03
C LEU A 10 -0.13 -3.82 -13.08
N ASN A 11 -0.25 -5.15 -12.93
CA ASN A 11 0.62 -6.08 -12.17
C ASN A 11 0.39 -6.16 -10.65
N SER A 12 0.21 -7.39 -10.16
CA SER A 12 0.03 -7.77 -8.75
C SER A 12 1.13 -8.75 -8.29
N SER A 13 2.36 -8.58 -8.77
CA SER A 13 3.44 -9.47 -8.36
C SER A 13 3.87 -9.15 -6.94
N ASP A 14 3.54 -10.03 -5.99
CA ASP A 14 3.94 -9.89 -4.59
C ASP A 14 5.48 -9.93 -4.46
N MET A 15 6.05 -8.82 -3.99
CA MET A 15 7.49 -8.53 -4.03
C MET A 15 8.34 -9.35 -3.04
N ASN A 16 7.74 -9.97 -2.03
CA ASN A 16 8.47 -10.72 -0.99
C ASN A 16 8.52 -12.23 -1.21
N GLY A 17 8.04 -12.73 -2.36
CA GLY A 17 7.92 -14.17 -2.61
C GLY A 17 6.84 -14.86 -1.76
N ALA A 18 6.15 -14.11 -0.88
CA ALA A 18 4.85 -14.53 -0.36
C ALA A 18 3.79 -14.29 -1.42
N ASP A 19 2.84 -15.20 -1.59
CA ASP A 19 1.68 -14.98 -2.48
C ASP A 19 0.45 -14.71 -1.61
N TYR A 20 0.36 -13.48 -1.08
CA TYR A 20 -0.66 -13.08 -0.12
C TYR A 20 -2.06 -13.15 -0.75
N LEU A 21 -2.16 -12.92 -2.06
CA LEU A 21 -3.39 -13.14 -2.80
C LEU A 21 -3.84 -14.59 -2.69
N LYS A 22 -2.99 -15.57 -3.04
CA LYS A 22 -3.34 -17.00 -2.94
C LYS A 22 -3.63 -17.42 -1.49
N ILE A 23 -2.90 -16.89 -0.52
CA ILE A 23 -3.14 -17.16 0.90
C ILE A 23 -4.54 -16.65 1.29
N ALA A 24 -4.85 -15.39 0.98
CA ALA A 24 -6.14 -14.78 1.28
C ALA A 24 -7.29 -15.53 0.60
N VAL A 25 -7.13 -15.89 -0.68
CA VAL A 25 -8.09 -16.70 -1.44
C VAL A 25 -8.34 -18.04 -0.76
N ALA A 26 -7.27 -18.77 -0.40
CA ALA A 26 -7.41 -20.08 0.24
C ALA A 26 -8.09 -20.00 1.61
N ILE A 27 -7.80 -18.95 2.38
CA ILE A 27 -8.48 -18.65 3.66
C ILE A 27 -9.97 -18.40 3.42
N THR A 28 -10.31 -17.54 2.45
CA THR A 28 -11.69 -17.21 2.10
C THR A 28 -12.46 -18.42 1.58
N ASP A 29 -11.86 -19.25 0.75
CA ASP A 29 -12.45 -20.52 0.29
C ASP A 29 -12.76 -21.44 1.47
N LYS A 30 -11.87 -21.51 2.47
CA LYS A 30 -12.11 -22.29 3.67
C LYS A 30 -13.30 -21.73 4.47
N PHE A 31 -13.41 -20.42 4.61
CA PHE A 31 -14.60 -19.80 5.23
C PHE A 31 -15.88 -20.12 4.46
N ASN A 32 -15.88 -19.98 3.14
CA ASN A 32 -17.04 -20.28 2.29
C ASN A 32 -17.47 -21.77 2.35
N SER A 33 -16.55 -22.68 2.65
CA SER A 33 -16.83 -24.11 2.83
C SER A 33 -17.16 -24.51 4.28
N SER A 34 -17.18 -23.56 5.22
CA SER A 34 -17.32 -23.79 6.66
C SER A 34 -18.53 -23.04 7.24
N GLU A 35 -19.11 -23.56 8.32
CA GLU A 35 -20.12 -22.81 9.10
C GLU A 35 -19.49 -21.84 10.12
N LYS A 36 -18.16 -21.84 10.25
CA LYS A 36 -17.44 -20.93 11.16
C LYS A 36 -17.20 -19.59 10.48
N SER A 37 -17.56 -18.51 11.15
CA SER A 37 -17.23 -17.13 10.74
C SER A 37 -15.98 -16.57 11.44
N THR A 38 -15.43 -17.29 12.43
CA THR A 38 -14.30 -16.82 13.25
C THR A 38 -13.34 -17.96 13.56
N TYR A 39 -12.06 -17.66 13.46
CA TYR A 39 -10.97 -18.49 13.96
C TYR A 39 -10.11 -17.68 14.93
N LYS A 40 -9.53 -18.35 15.93
CA LYS A 40 -8.59 -17.75 16.88
C LYS A 40 -7.37 -18.63 17.03
N THR A 41 -6.18 -18.04 17.08
CA THR A 41 -4.93 -18.76 17.27
C THR A 41 -3.94 -17.94 18.09
N LYS A 42 -2.99 -18.60 18.75
CA LYS A 42 -1.92 -17.93 19.48
C LYS A 42 -0.62 -18.05 18.72
N VAL A 43 -0.01 -16.91 18.39
CA VAL A 43 1.22 -16.84 17.59
C VAL A 43 2.35 -16.25 18.43
N LYS A 44 3.59 -16.66 18.16
CA LYS A 44 4.74 -16.11 18.85
C LYS A 44 4.97 -14.67 18.36
N GLY A 45 5.23 -13.75 19.29
CA GLY A 45 5.40 -12.32 18.97
C GLY A 45 4.13 -11.50 19.17
N THR A 46 2.97 -12.15 19.32
CA THR A 46 1.72 -11.47 19.72
C THR A 46 1.50 -11.55 21.22
N VAL A 47 0.74 -10.59 21.77
CA VAL A 47 0.46 -10.50 23.21
C VAL A 47 -0.67 -11.44 23.64
N GLU A 48 -1.68 -11.60 22.78
CA GLU A 48 -2.89 -12.39 23.01
C GLU A 48 -3.20 -13.30 21.80
N GLU A 49 -4.40 -13.87 21.78
CA GLU A 49 -4.90 -14.57 20.59
C GLU A 49 -5.05 -13.57 19.44
N CYS A 50 -4.66 -14.02 18.25
CA CYS A 50 -5.03 -13.40 16.99
C CYS A 50 -6.44 -13.87 16.63
N GLU A 51 -7.25 -12.98 16.08
CA GLU A 51 -8.59 -13.30 15.60
C GLU A 51 -8.68 -13.05 14.09
N LEU A 52 -9.32 -13.98 13.38
CA LEU A 52 -9.60 -13.86 11.96
C LEU A 52 -11.10 -14.08 11.76
N ASN A 53 -11.78 -13.06 11.27
CA ASN A 53 -13.21 -13.05 11.05
C ASN A 53 -13.53 -12.92 9.55
N TYR A 54 -14.59 -13.57 9.13
CA TYR A 54 -15.15 -13.46 7.79
C TYR A 54 -16.50 -12.75 7.85
N TYR A 55 -16.63 -11.69 7.05
CA TYR A 55 -17.79 -10.83 7.04
C TYR A 55 -18.36 -10.70 5.63
N LEU A 56 -19.68 -10.51 5.56
CA LEU A 56 -20.42 -10.27 4.33
C LEU A 56 -21.20 -8.98 4.47
N ILE A 57 -20.98 -8.01 3.59
CA ILE A 57 -21.93 -6.89 3.40
C ILE A 57 -23.12 -7.45 2.60
N PRO A 58 -24.37 -7.26 3.03
CA PRO A 58 -24.81 -6.41 4.15
C PRO A 58 -24.90 -7.09 5.52
N TYR A 59 -24.83 -8.42 5.58
CA TYR A 59 -25.15 -9.23 6.77
C TYR A 59 -24.30 -8.98 8.03
N ALA A 60 -23.11 -8.41 7.88
CA ALA A 60 -22.23 -8.04 8.97
C ALA A 60 -22.68 -6.77 9.71
N PHE A 61 -23.65 -6.02 9.18
CA PHE A 61 -24.02 -4.70 9.66
C PHE A 61 -25.53 -4.56 9.88
N ASP A 62 -25.90 -3.84 10.93
CA ASP A 62 -27.29 -3.46 11.19
C ASP A 62 -27.59 -2.07 10.64
N LEU A 63 -28.34 -2.00 9.54
CA LEU A 63 -28.68 -0.72 8.91
C LEU A 63 -29.39 0.25 9.86
N GLU A 64 -30.33 -0.24 10.68
CA GLU A 64 -31.17 0.60 11.51
C GLU A 64 -30.47 1.01 12.81
N ASN A 65 -29.78 0.06 13.45
CA ASN A 65 -29.23 0.27 14.79
C ASN A 65 -27.75 0.69 14.78
N GLN A 66 -27.02 0.45 13.69
CA GLN A 66 -25.57 0.71 13.61
C GLN A 66 -25.24 1.77 12.55
N LEU A 67 -25.75 1.62 11.31
CA LEU A 67 -25.36 2.48 10.18
C LEU A 67 -26.07 3.84 10.19
N LYS A 68 -27.41 3.87 10.28
CA LYS A 68 -28.19 5.13 10.28
C LYS A 68 -27.80 6.11 11.40
N PRO A 69 -27.56 5.67 12.65
CA PRO A 69 -27.07 6.56 13.70
C PRO A 69 -25.74 7.24 13.38
N ASN A 70 -24.94 6.65 12.49
CA ASN A 70 -23.65 7.15 12.03
C ASN A 70 -23.71 7.92 10.70
N GLY A 71 -24.93 8.25 10.24
CA GLY A 71 -25.15 9.02 9.01
C GLY A 71 -25.00 8.21 7.72
N ILE A 72 -25.11 6.88 7.80
CA ILE A 72 -25.05 5.97 6.65
C ILE A 72 -26.44 5.39 6.41
N HIS A 73 -27.03 5.68 5.27
CA HIS A 73 -28.43 5.37 4.95
C HIS A 73 -28.61 4.12 4.09
N SER A 74 -27.53 3.56 3.54
CA SER A 74 -27.53 2.33 2.73
C SER A 74 -26.22 1.54 2.89
N PHE A 75 -26.20 0.30 2.45
CA PHE A 75 -24.97 -0.51 2.45
C PHE A 75 -24.01 -0.10 1.33
N GLU A 76 -24.55 0.49 0.25
CA GLU A 76 -23.79 1.14 -0.81
C GLU A 76 -23.01 2.34 -0.24
N GLU A 77 -23.65 3.20 0.56
CA GLU A 77 -22.97 4.31 1.24
C GLU A 77 -21.88 3.82 2.22
N LEU A 78 -22.14 2.72 2.94
CA LEU A 78 -21.11 2.09 3.77
C LEU A 78 -19.90 1.66 2.93
N TYR A 79 -20.14 0.99 1.80
CA TYR A 79 -19.09 0.55 0.89
C TYR A 79 -18.33 1.74 0.27
N HIS A 80 -19.03 2.82 -0.07
CA HIS A 80 -18.42 4.03 -0.64
C HIS A 80 -17.48 4.77 0.33
N ILE A 81 -17.49 4.46 1.64
CA ILE A 81 -16.48 4.97 2.58
C ILE A 81 -15.08 4.46 2.24
N ILE A 82 -14.98 3.22 1.74
CA ILE A 82 -13.70 2.55 1.51
C ILE A 82 -13.30 2.54 0.04
N THR A 83 -14.24 2.70 -0.91
CA THR A 83 -13.91 2.71 -2.36
C THR A 83 -12.86 3.73 -2.79
N PRO A 84 -12.71 4.93 -2.17
CA PRO A 84 -11.63 5.84 -2.55
C PRO A 84 -10.24 5.34 -2.12
N LYS A 85 -10.18 4.41 -1.16
CA LYS A 85 -8.95 3.89 -0.55
C LYS A 85 -8.48 2.58 -1.16
N ILE A 86 -9.35 1.90 -1.89
CA ILE A 86 -9.09 0.55 -2.43
C ILE A 86 -9.35 0.55 -3.93
N ASN A 87 -8.67 -0.31 -4.67
CA ASN A 87 -8.78 -0.35 -6.13
C ASN A 87 -10.05 -1.06 -6.65
N PHE A 88 -11.17 -0.92 -5.93
CA PHE A 88 -12.48 -1.39 -6.36
C PHE A 88 -13.37 -0.22 -6.80
N SER A 89 -14.24 -0.50 -7.76
CA SER A 89 -15.21 0.44 -8.30
C SER A 89 -16.41 0.53 -7.38
N GLU A 90 -17.07 1.68 -7.41
CA GLU A 90 -18.35 1.85 -6.75
C GLU A 90 -19.39 0.85 -7.25
N VAL A 91 -20.26 0.41 -6.34
CA VAL A 91 -21.41 -0.42 -6.67
C VAL A 91 -22.63 0.46 -6.98
N PRO A 92 -23.51 0.05 -7.90
CA PRO A 92 -24.73 0.77 -8.21
C PRO A 92 -25.75 0.68 -7.06
N GLU A 93 -26.72 1.60 -7.06
CA GLU A 93 -27.86 1.55 -6.13
C GLU A 93 -28.61 0.21 -6.22
N GLY A 94 -28.90 -0.38 -5.06
CA GLY A 94 -29.62 -1.65 -4.95
C GLY A 94 -28.76 -2.89 -5.20
N TYR A 95 -27.43 -2.74 -5.29
CA TYR A 95 -26.49 -3.86 -5.44
C TYR A 95 -26.67 -4.89 -4.31
N PHE A 96 -26.78 -4.43 -3.07
CA PHE A 96 -26.86 -5.32 -1.91
C PHE A 96 -28.23 -5.99 -1.69
N ASN A 97 -29.19 -5.77 -2.60
CA ASN A 97 -30.47 -6.49 -2.57
C ASN A 97 -30.30 -7.97 -2.96
N ASP A 98 -29.42 -8.24 -3.92
CA ASP A 98 -29.23 -9.57 -4.51
C ASP A 98 -27.75 -10.03 -4.49
N SER A 99 -26.86 -9.22 -3.94
CA SER A 99 -25.41 -9.50 -3.93
C SER A 99 -24.76 -9.16 -2.60
N THR A 100 -23.56 -9.72 -2.40
CA THR A 100 -22.74 -9.48 -1.21
C THR A 100 -21.32 -9.16 -1.59
N ILE A 101 -20.64 -8.45 -0.69
CA ILE A 101 -19.18 -8.28 -0.71
C ILE A 101 -18.63 -8.93 0.54
N ASP A 102 -17.70 -9.85 0.34
CA ASP A 102 -16.96 -10.50 1.42
C ASP A 102 -15.66 -9.77 1.73
N PHE A 103 -15.26 -9.84 2.99
CA PHE A 103 -13.95 -9.38 3.44
C PHE A 103 -13.52 -10.12 4.71
N LEU A 104 -12.21 -10.19 4.92
CA LEU A 104 -11.61 -10.72 6.13
C LEU A 104 -11.24 -9.58 7.07
N HIS A 105 -11.43 -9.78 8.38
CA HIS A 105 -10.89 -8.91 9.41
C HIS A 105 -9.91 -9.71 10.26
N LEU A 106 -8.63 -9.37 10.14
CA LEU A 106 -7.55 -9.93 10.92
C LEU A 106 -7.17 -8.94 12.02
N SER A 107 -7.24 -9.37 13.28
CA SER A 107 -6.84 -8.53 14.42
C SER A 107 -5.89 -9.25 15.36
N PHE A 108 -4.88 -8.53 15.84
CA PHE A 108 -3.94 -9.02 16.84
C PHE A 108 -3.24 -7.86 17.56
N ARG A 109 -2.45 -8.18 18.58
CA ARG A 109 -1.66 -7.20 19.34
C ARG A 109 -0.18 -7.54 19.36
N THR A 110 0.69 -6.56 19.20
CA THR A 110 2.13 -6.69 19.45
C THR A 110 2.59 -5.82 20.62
N LYS A 111 3.83 -6.01 21.06
CA LYS A 111 4.46 -5.15 22.07
C LYS A 111 5.10 -3.95 21.41
N GLU A 112 4.94 -2.76 22.00
CA GLU A 112 5.70 -1.59 21.59
C GLU A 112 7.19 -1.82 21.85
N SER A 113 8.02 -1.69 20.82
CA SER A 113 9.47 -1.95 20.86
C SER A 113 10.19 -1.19 21.99
N ASN A 114 9.75 0.05 22.24
CA ASN A 114 10.31 0.94 23.26
C ASN A 114 9.60 0.84 24.62
N ASN A 115 8.51 0.08 24.74
CA ASN A 115 7.73 -0.04 25.98
C ASN A 115 6.99 -1.38 26.08
N ARG A 116 7.63 -2.34 26.75
CA ARG A 116 7.07 -3.69 27.00
C ARG A 116 5.71 -3.73 27.73
N TRP A 117 5.28 -2.62 28.33
CA TRP A 117 4.01 -2.52 29.06
C TRP A 117 2.85 -2.02 28.20
N ARG A 118 3.14 -1.54 26.98
CA ARG A 118 2.14 -1.07 26.04
C ARG A 118 1.96 -2.08 24.93
N ASP A 119 0.70 -2.42 24.70
CA ASP A 119 0.28 -3.28 23.59
C ASP A 119 -0.25 -2.39 22.48
N ILE A 120 0.12 -2.72 21.24
CA ILE A 120 -0.34 -2.03 20.06
C ILE A 120 -1.38 -2.93 19.39
N PRO A 121 -2.64 -2.49 19.25
CA PRO A 121 -3.63 -3.20 18.46
C PRO A 121 -3.34 -3.04 16.98
N HIS A 122 -3.58 -4.09 16.21
CA HIS A 122 -3.46 -4.10 14.77
C HIS A 122 -4.72 -4.71 14.20
N ASP A 123 -5.35 -3.99 13.29
CA ASP A 123 -6.60 -4.37 12.66
C ASP A 123 -6.43 -4.21 11.15
N PHE A 124 -6.64 -5.31 10.42
CA PHE A 124 -6.51 -5.39 8.97
C PHE A 124 -7.84 -5.82 8.36
N LEU A 125 -8.35 -5.06 7.39
CA LEU A 125 -9.43 -5.51 6.51
C LEU A 125 -8.86 -5.90 5.17
N ILE A 126 -9.09 -7.15 4.77
CA ILE A 126 -8.58 -7.69 3.51
C ILE A 126 -9.78 -7.98 2.61
N PHE A 127 -9.85 -7.24 1.51
CA PHE A 127 -10.87 -7.39 0.48
C PHE A 127 -10.29 -8.15 -0.69
N ILE A 128 -11.02 -9.13 -1.19
CA ILE A 128 -10.55 -10.01 -2.27
C ILE A 128 -11.48 -9.86 -3.47
N GLY A 129 -10.89 -9.45 -4.58
CA GLY A 129 -11.53 -9.39 -5.88
C GLY A 129 -11.15 -10.59 -6.72
N MET A 130 -12.05 -11.55 -6.91
CA MET A 130 -11.83 -12.68 -7.82
C MET A 130 -12.69 -12.61 -9.09
N ASN A 131 -12.12 -13.06 -10.21
CA ASN A 131 -12.87 -13.44 -11.40
C ASN A 131 -12.34 -14.75 -12.01
N ASN A 132 -12.94 -15.17 -13.13
CA ASN A 132 -12.58 -16.42 -13.82
C ASN A 132 -11.23 -16.33 -14.58
N SER A 133 -10.44 -15.28 -14.37
CA SER A 133 -9.18 -15.03 -15.06
C SER A 133 -8.09 -14.71 -14.03
N ASP A 134 -7.06 -15.56 -13.96
CA ASP A 134 -5.93 -15.38 -13.03
C ASP A 134 -5.22 -14.02 -13.18
N GLU A 135 -5.36 -13.35 -14.34
CA GLU A 135 -4.77 -12.04 -14.64
C GLU A 135 -5.42 -10.83 -13.93
N VAL A 136 -6.58 -10.99 -13.28
CA VAL A 136 -7.39 -9.85 -12.79
C VAL A 136 -7.75 -9.99 -11.30
N ASN A 137 -7.30 -11.06 -10.65
CA ASN A 137 -7.53 -11.24 -9.22
C ASN A 137 -6.69 -10.22 -8.43
N ILE A 138 -7.32 -9.49 -7.52
CA ILE A 138 -6.65 -8.48 -6.70
C ILE A 138 -7.04 -8.66 -5.25
N TYR A 139 -6.18 -8.20 -4.34
CA TYR A 139 -6.54 -7.98 -2.95
C TYR A 139 -6.16 -6.55 -2.57
N GLU A 140 -6.93 -5.97 -1.66
CA GLU A 140 -6.68 -4.64 -1.12
C GLU A 140 -6.79 -4.71 0.40
N VAL A 141 -5.87 -4.05 1.10
CA VAL A 141 -5.76 -4.12 2.56
C VAL A 141 -5.91 -2.73 3.17
N LEU A 142 -6.77 -2.62 4.16
CA LEU A 142 -6.89 -1.44 5.01
C LEU A 142 -6.35 -1.77 6.41
N TYR A 143 -5.59 -0.86 7.00
CA TYR A 143 -4.96 -1.05 8.31
C TYR A 143 -5.29 0.08 9.28
N SER A 144 -5.40 -0.26 10.56
CA SER A 144 -5.31 0.69 11.67
C SER A 144 -4.55 0.12 12.85
N ASP A 145 -3.77 0.99 13.51
CA ASP A 145 -3.12 0.72 14.80
C ASP A 145 -3.92 1.26 16.00
N LYS A 146 -5.12 1.79 15.73
CA LYS A 146 -6.03 2.35 16.73
C LYS A 146 -7.19 1.38 16.90
N PHE A 147 -7.33 0.85 18.11
CA PHE A 147 -8.50 0.07 18.46
C PHE A 147 -9.72 1.00 18.49
N ASP A 148 -10.52 0.96 17.43
CA ASP A 148 -11.82 1.62 17.37
C ASP A 148 -12.90 0.55 17.62
N ALA A 149 -13.62 0.70 18.74
CA ALA A 149 -14.74 -0.20 19.08
C ALA A 149 -15.92 -0.05 18.10
N ASP A 150 -15.92 1.00 17.28
CA ASP A 150 -16.89 1.24 16.21
C ASP A 150 -16.28 0.91 14.85
N PHE A 151 -16.83 -0.12 14.19
CA PHE A 151 -16.39 -0.57 12.89
C PHE A 151 -16.50 0.51 11.81
N ILE A 152 -17.48 1.42 11.92
CA ILE A 152 -17.64 2.52 10.94
C ILE A 152 -16.50 3.52 11.08
N ASP A 153 -16.08 3.78 12.32
CA ASP A 153 -14.97 4.68 12.60
C ASP A 153 -13.64 4.08 12.12
N PHE A 154 -13.46 2.76 12.31
CA PHE A 154 -12.36 2.02 11.68
C PHE A 154 -12.36 2.19 10.16
N TRP A 155 -13.51 2.04 9.49
CA TRP A 155 -13.58 2.18 8.02
C TRP A 155 -13.18 3.59 7.55
N ARG A 156 -13.58 4.61 8.32
CA ARG A 156 -13.22 6.01 8.02
C ARG A 156 -11.75 6.32 8.28
N LYS A 157 -11.16 5.77 9.34
CA LYS A 157 -9.79 6.09 9.78
C LYS A 157 -8.71 5.14 9.28
N SER A 158 -9.08 3.97 8.78
CA SER A 158 -8.12 3.03 8.23
C SER A 158 -7.47 3.57 6.97
N GLU A 159 -6.22 3.20 6.77
CA GLU A 159 -5.40 3.61 5.65
C GLU A 159 -5.12 2.39 4.78
N TRP A 160 -5.05 2.61 3.46
CA TRP A 160 -4.57 1.57 2.56
C TRP A 160 -3.14 1.18 2.94
N CYS A 161 -2.87 -0.11 2.98
CA CYS A 161 -1.54 -0.61 3.30
C CYS A 161 -1.11 -1.77 2.42
N SER A 162 0.20 -1.94 2.35
CA SER A 162 0.83 -3.13 1.82
C SER A 162 1.23 -4.06 2.97
N LEU A 163 1.15 -5.38 2.76
CA LEU A 163 1.62 -6.39 3.73
C LEU A 163 3.15 -6.55 3.74
N HIS A 164 3.88 -5.71 3.00
CA HIS A 164 5.34 -5.69 2.98
C HIS A 164 5.94 -4.30 3.29
N LEU A 165 5.14 -3.24 3.18
CA LEU A 165 5.57 -1.87 3.44
C LEU A 165 4.86 -1.30 4.67
N PRO A 166 5.58 -1.05 5.78
CA PRO A 166 4.99 -0.43 6.96
C PRO A 166 4.57 1.03 6.69
N LEU A 167 3.43 1.42 7.25
CA LEU A 167 2.94 2.80 7.22
C LEU A 167 3.57 3.65 8.34
N ASN A 168 3.95 2.99 9.43
CA ASN A 168 4.51 3.57 10.64
C ASN A 168 5.14 2.45 11.50
N ASP A 169 5.80 2.81 12.60
CA ASP A 169 6.47 1.87 13.51
C ASP A 169 5.53 0.80 14.09
N ALA A 170 4.26 1.17 14.32
CA ALA A 170 3.25 0.21 14.78
C ALA A 170 2.96 -0.83 13.68
N HIS A 171 2.74 -0.39 12.44
CA HIS A 171 2.54 -1.30 11.32
C HIS A 171 3.78 -2.19 11.09
N ALA A 172 4.99 -1.63 11.20
CA ALA A 172 6.23 -2.40 11.11
C ALA A 172 6.27 -3.57 12.10
N SER A 173 5.90 -3.32 13.37
CA SER A 173 5.81 -4.37 14.40
C SER A 173 4.80 -5.46 14.02
N ALA A 174 3.70 -5.10 13.35
CA ALA A 174 2.72 -6.05 12.85
C ALA A 174 3.27 -6.91 11.70
N LEU A 175 3.97 -6.29 10.74
CA LEU A 175 4.55 -6.98 9.58
C LEU A 175 5.67 -7.96 9.96
N GLU A 176 6.39 -7.71 11.06
CA GLU A 176 7.38 -8.66 11.58
C GLU A 176 6.77 -10.05 11.86
N VAL A 177 5.53 -10.08 12.38
CA VAL A 177 4.83 -11.32 12.78
C VAL A 177 3.74 -11.77 11.80
N MET A 178 3.42 -10.96 10.77
CA MET A 178 2.30 -11.19 9.85
C MET A 178 2.31 -12.60 9.22
N ASP A 179 3.46 -13.05 8.71
CA ASP A 179 3.58 -14.36 8.09
C ASP A 179 3.28 -15.50 9.08
N ASP A 180 3.81 -15.41 10.30
CA ASP A 180 3.56 -16.38 11.36
C ASP A 180 2.09 -16.40 11.78
N VAL A 181 1.43 -15.23 11.78
CA VAL A 181 0.01 -15.08 12.08
C VAL A 181 -0.84 -15.78 11.01
N LEU A 182 -0.60 -15.46 9.72
CA LEU A 182 -1.32 -16.09 8.60
C LEU A 182 -1.06 -17.60 8.52
N LEU A 183 0.19 -18.04 8.72
CA LEU A 183 0.54 -19.46 8.84
C LEU A 183 -0.18 -20.14 10.01
N GLY A 184 -0.29 -19.45 11.14
CA GLY A 184 -1.03 -19.90 12.31
C GLY A 184 -2.50 -20.19 11.97
N PHE A 185 -3.14 -19.29 11.22
CA PHE A 185 -4.50 -19.50 10.72
C PHE A 185 -4.60 -20.64 9.72
N CYS A 186 -3.73 -20.70 8.71
CA CYS A 186 -3.70 -21.78 7.74
C CYS A 186 -3.63 -23.16 8.40
N LYS A 187 -2.80 -23.30 9.46
CA LYS A 187 -2.66 -24.55 10.23
C LYS A 187 -3.95 -24.94 10.95
N ILE A 188 -4.59 -24.03 11.68
CA ILE A 188 -5.83 -24.35 12.40
C ILE A 188 -7.05 -24.51 11.48
N MET A 189 -6.95 -23.94 10.27
CA MET A 189 -7.93 -24.08 9.20
C MET A 189 -7.68 -25.33 8.34
N GLU A 190 -6.60 -26.08 8.59
CA GLU A 190 -6.22 -27.28 7.81
C GLU A 190 -6.10 -26.96 6.31
N ILE A 191 -5.40 -25.87 5.98
CA ILE A 191 -5.10 -25.48 4.61
C ILE A 191 -3.66 -25.93 4.28
N ASP A 192 -3.55 -26.99 3.50
CA ASP A 192 -2.27 -27.63 3.19
C ASP A 192 -1.49 -26.89 2.09
N GLY A 193 -0.15 -26.96 2.16
CA GLY A 193 0.75 -26.53 1.08
C GLY A 193 1.01 -25.02 0.97
N LEU A 194 0.39 -24.20 1.82
CA LEU A 194 0.60 -22.74 1.81
C LEU A 194 1.92 -22.31 2.45
N GLU A 195 2.60 -23.17 3.21
CA GLU A 195 3.91 -22.87 3.80
C GLU A 195 4.97 -22.54 2.74
N MET A 196 4.78 -23.07 1.51
CA MET A 196 5.62 -22.78 0.35
C MET A 196 5.32 -21.42 -0.29
N LEU A 197 4.21 -20.78 0.09
CA LEU A 197 3.80 -19.45 -0.35
C LEU A 197 4.23 -18.35 0.62
N PHE A 198 5.07 -18.65 1.60
CA PHE A 198 5.73 -17.64 2.43
C PHE A 198 7.22 -17.64 2.09
N PRO A 199 7.91 -16.48 2.16
CA PRO A 199 9.36 -16.46 2.06
C PRO A 199 9.95 -17.35 3.14
N ALA A 200 10.99 -18.10 2.77
CA ALA A 200 11.82 -18.76 3.77
C ALA A 200 12.35 -17.69 4.74
N PRO A 201 12.51 -17.97 6.06
CA PRO A 201 12.92 -16.96 7.03
C PRO A 201 14.22 -16.22 6.69
N ASP A 202 15.14 -16.88 5.99
CA ASP A 202 16.40 -16.33 5.47
C ASP A 202 16.25 -15.46 4.21
N LYS A 203 15.05 -15.46 3.61
CA LYS A 203 14.65 -14.64 2.46
C LYS A 203 13.67 -13.53 2.82
N LYS A 204 13.21 -13.45 4.08
CA LYS A 204 12.39 -12.34 4.56
C LYS A 204 13.26 -11.08 4.50
N VAL A 205 12.94 -10.17 3.59
CA VAL A 205 13.71 -8.93 3.43
C VAL A 205 13.38 -8.00 4.58
N VAL A 206 14.23 -7.99 5.59
CA VAL A 206 14.29 -6.90 6.57
C VAL A 206 15.33 -5.93 6.04
N TYR A 207 14.88 -4.79 5.54
CA TYR A 207 15.80 -3.74 5.12
C TYR A 207 16.38 -3.10 6.38
N GLU A 208 17.63 -3.44 6.68
CA GLU A 208 18.45 -2.64 7.59
C GLU A 208 18.93 -1.41 6.82
N ALA A 209 18.84 -0.24 7.43
CA ALA A 209 19.33 0.98 6.83
C ALA A 209 20.86 0.92 6.73
N ASP A 210 21.39 0.48 5.59
CA ASP A 210 22.81 0.36 5.29
C ASP A 210 23.16 0.97 3.92
N VAL A 211 24.45 1.00 3.57
CA VAL A 211 24.90 1.58 2.29
C VAL A 211 24.33 0.83 1.08
N GLN A 212 24.08 -0.48 1.20
CA GLN A 212 23.55 -1.28 0.09
C GLN A 212 22.10 -0.92 -0.19
N LEU A 213 21.27 -0.71 0.85
CA LEU A 213 19.90 -0.24 0.71
C LEU A 213 19.81 1.03 -0.14
N TYR A 214 20.65 2.04 0.18
CA TYR A 214 20.69 3.27 -0.61
C TYR A 214 21.20 3.03 -2.04
N ALA A 215 22.17 2.15 -2.24
CA ALA A 215 22.69 1.84 -3.57
C ALA A 215 21.62 1.20 -4.45
N ASP A 216 20.86 0.25 -3.90
CA ASP A 216 19.77 -0.42 -4.59
C ASP A 216 18.65 0.56 -4.93
N LEU A 217 18.25 1.41 -3.97
CA LEU A 217 17.23 2.45 -4.20
C LEU A 217 17.65 3.42 -5.30
N LEU A 218 18.90 3.90 -5.27
CA LEU A 218 19.41 4.80 -6.30
C LEU A 218 19.45 4.17 -7.68
N LYS A 219 19.63 2.84 -7.76
CA LYS A 219 19.58 2.10 -9.02
C LYS A 219 18.17 1.89 -9.55
N LEU A 220 17.18 1.77 -8.66
CA LEU A 220 15.78 1.75 -9.07
C LEU A 220 15.36 3.12 -9.63
N ILE A 221 15.70 4.20 -8.92
CA ILE A 221 15.34 5.57 -9.31
C ILE A 221 16.14 6.03 -10.55
N ASN A 222 17.42 5.66 -10.63
CA ASN A 222 18.34 6.11 -11.68
C ASN A 222 19.01 4.90 -12.33
N PRO A 223 18.31 4.14 -13.19
CA PRO A 223 18.82 2.89 -13.76
C PRO A 223 20.15 3.08 -14.50
N ASP A 224 20.27 4.20 -15.23
CA ASP A 224 21.45 4.55 -16.04
C ASP A 224 22.60 5.18 -15.25
N LEU A 225 22.42 5.45 -13.94
CA LEU A 225 23.46 6.07 -13.12
C LEU A 225 24.66 5.14 -12.96
N GLU A 226 25.86 5.61 -13.30
CA GLU A 226 27.07 4.80 -13.19
C GLU A 226 27.30 4.24 -11.78
N GLU A 227 27.73 2.99 -11.68
CA GLU A 227 27.92 2.28 -10.41
C GLU A 227 28.85 3.01 -9.42
N THR A 228 29.87 3.70 -9.93
CA THR A 228 30.78 4.51 -9.09
C THR A 228 30.08 5.73 -8.48
N LYS A 229 29.16 6.37 -9.22
CA LYS A 229 28.32 7.46 -8.72
C LYS A 229 27.29 6.95 -7.72
N VAL A 230 26.63 5.83 -8.01
CA VAL A 230 25.68 5.14 -7.11
C VAL A 230 26.34 4.91 -5.75
N ASN A 231 27.48 4.21 -5.74
CA ASN A 231 28.20 3.88 -4.52
C ASN A 231 28.64 5.12 -3.72
N LYS A 232 29.00 6.21 -4.41
CA LYS A 232 29.39 7.47 -3.78
C LYS A 232 28.18 8.19 -3.15
N ARG A 233 27.04 8.22 -3.84
CA ARG A 233 25.80 8.82 -3.33
C ARG A 233 25.23 8.02 -2.17
N ALA A 234 25.16 6.70 -2.30
CA ALA A 234 24.71 5.79 -1.25
C ALA A 234 25.47 5.97 0.06
N LYS A 235 26.82 6.01 0.00
CA LYS A 235 27.66 6.27 1.18
C LYS A 235 27.36 7.63 1.82
N LYS A 236 27.18 8.67 1.01
CA LYS A 236 26.85 10.00 1.53
C LYS A 236 25.48 10.05 2.20
N LEU A 237 24.47 9.41 1.60
CA LEU A 237 23.12 9.33 2.15
C LEU A 237 23.14 8.59 3.49
N TYR A 238 23.75 7.40 3.54
CA TYR A 238 23.93 6.63 4.77
C TYR A 238 24.67 7.42 5.86
N GLU A 239 25.79 8.08 5.51
CA GLU A 239 26.53 8.91 6.46
C GLU A 239 25.71 10.10 6.99
N LYS A 240 24.91 10.75 6.13
CA LYS A 240 24.07 11.90 6.52
C LYS A 240 22.91 11.47 7.42
N LEU A 241 22.15 10.47 6.98
CA LEU A 241 20.87 10.09 7.59
C LEU A 241 21.07 9.17 8.79
N ILE A 242 21.90 8.13 8.66
CA ILE A 242 22.05 7.11 9.70
C ILE A 242 23.17 7.45 10.68
N VAL A 243 24.38 7.74 10.17
CA VAL A 243 25.55 7.93 11.05
C VAL A 243 25.51 9.27 11.78
N LYS A 244 25.13 10.34 11.09
CA LYS A 244 25.12 11.69 11.65
C LYS A 244 23.79 12.04 12.32
N GLY A 245 22.69 11.37 11.97
CA GLY A 245 21.35 11.67 12.47
C GLY A 245 20.92 13.12 12.22
N LYS A 246 21.44 13.73 11.13
CA LYS A 246 21.14 15.09 10.72
C LYS A 246 20.53 15.04 9.32
N PRO A 247 19.23 14.74 9.21
CA PRO A 247 18.55 14.95 7.96
C PRO A 247 18.45 16.48 7.80
N ASP A 248 19.37 17.08 7.05
CA ASP A 248 19.00 18.33 6.38
C ASP A 248 18.02 17.88 5.28
N GLU A 249 16.74 17.83 5.65
CA GLU A 249 15.65 17.16 4.93
C GLU A 249 15.42 17.74 3.53
N GLY A 250 15.84 19.00 3.32
CA GLY A 250 15.76 19.73 2.06
C GLY A 250 16.82 19.42 1.00
N ASP A 251 17.99 18.87 1.38
CA ASP A 251 19.23 18.95 0.56
C ASP A 251 19.78 17.56 0.14
N ASN A 252 18.88 16.60 -0.07
CA ASN A 252 19.25 15.27 -0.56
C ASN A 252 18.72 14.98 -1.98
N ALA A 253 17.88 15.84 -2.57
CA ALA A 253 17.33 15.62 -3.91
C ALA A 253 18.44 15.33 -4.95
N ASP A 254 19.49 16.14 -4.99
CA ASP A 254 20.66 15.96 -5.88
C ASP A 254 21.46 14.65 -5.65
N LEU A 255 21.28 14.04 -4.47
CA LEU A 255 21.85 12.73 -4.15
C LEU A 255 20.92 11.58 -4.50
N VAL A 256 19.61 11.81 -4.56
CA VAL A 256 18.58 10.79 -4.77
C VAL A 256 18.21 10.66 -6.25
N VAL A 257 18.08 11.76 -6.97
CA VAL A 257 17.59 11.81 -8.35
C VAL A 257 18.60 12.51 -9.28
N GLU A 258 18.87 11.93 -10.45
CA GLU A 258 19.70 12.54 -11.51
C GLU A 258 18.82 13.37 -12.46
N ASP A 259 17.74 12.76 -12.99
CA ASP A 259 16.82 13.37 -13.95
C ASP A 259 15.53 13.82 -13.24
N SER A 260 15.65 14.87 -12.42
CA SER A 260 14.51 15.48 -11.74
C SER A 260 14.16 16.84 -12.34
N TRP A 261 12.88 17.20 -12.29
CA TRP A 261 12.45 18.58 -12.43
C TRP A 261 12.09 19.17 -11.07
N HIS A 262 12.74 20.27 -10.73
CA HIS A 262 12.41 21.08 -9.56
C HIS A 262 11.42 22.16 -9.97
N SER A 263 10.23 22.12 -9.38
CA SER A 263 9.15 23.06 -9.66
C SER A 263 8.67 23.72 -8.38
N ASP A 264 8.29 25.00 -8.46
CA ASP A 264 7.48 25.62 -7.41
C ASP A 264 6.09 24.95 -7.39
N TRP A 265 5.29 25.14 -6.35
CA TRP A 265 3.94 24.55 -6.30
C TRP A 265 3.01 25.04 -7.44
N LYS A 266 3.44 26.08 -8.18
CA LYS A 266 2.78 26.62 -9.36
C LYS A 266 3.49 26.21 -10.64
N PHE A 267 2.84 25.35 -11.41
CA PHE A 267 3.27 24.97 -12.75
C PHE A 267 2.06 24.72 -13.66
N ASP A 268 2.29 24.85 -14.96
CA ASP A 268 1.32 24.51 -15.98
C ASP A 268 1.62 23.14 -16.61
N ILE A 269 0.75 22.73 -17.53
CA ILE A 269 0.90 21.44 -18.22
C ILE A 269 2.10 21.45 -19.17
N GLU A 270 2.45 22.60 -19.73
CA GLU A 270 3.52 22.74 -20.73
C GLU A 270 4.89 22.46 -20.10
N ASP A 271 5.13 22.99 -18.89
CA ASP A 271 6.32 22.68 -18.10
C ASP A 271 6.45 21.16 -17.82
N MET A 272 5.34 20.50 -17.48
CA MET A 272 5.32 19.07 -17.20
C MET A 272 5.50 18.23 -18.48
N GLU A 273 4.90 18.62 -19.60
CA GLU A 273 5.08 17.95 -20.89
C GLU A 273 6.53 17.99 -21.35
N ASP A 274 7.22 19.13 -21.19
CA ASP A 274 8.64 19.28 -21.50
C ASP A 274 9.51 18.36 -20.64
N PHE A 275 9.23 18.30 -19.33
CA PHE A 275 9.91 17.39 -18.41
C PHE A 275 9.69 15.92 -18.81
N LEU A 276 8.44 15.51 -19.03
CA LEU A 276 8.10 14.13 -19.40
C LEU A 276 8.68 13.77 -20.77
N ALA A 277 8.72 14.70 -21.72
CA ALA A 277 9.34 14.47 -23.02
C ALA A 277 10.84 14.18 -22.90
N SER A 278 11.52 14.87 -21.99
CA SER A 278 12.93 14.58 -21.66
C SER A 278 13.10 13.19 -21.05
N CYS A 279 12.27 12.81 -20.07
CA CYS A 279 12.38 11.50 -19.42
C CYS A 279 12.01 10.33 -20.33
N LEU A 280 11.03 10.51 -21.22
CA LEU A 280 10.51 9.45 -22.08
C LEU A 280 11.20 9.38 -23.44
N GLY A 281 11.94 10.43 -23.84
CA GLY A 281 12.62 10.51 -25.13
C GLY A 281 11.67 10.65 -26.32
N GLU A 282 10.45 11.14 -26.10
CA GLU A 282 9.41 11.33 -27.11
C GLU A 282 8.60 12.61 -26.84
N THR A 283 7.88 13.11 -27.85
CA THR A 283 6.97 14.24 -27.63
C THR A 283 5.78 13.80 -26.78
N VAL A 284 5.46 14.59 -25.76
CA VAL A 284 4.34 14.36 -24.84
C VAL A 284 3.28 15.44 -25.08
N THR A 285 2.02 15.02 -25.12
CA THR A 285 0.87 15.93 -25.16
C THR A 285 -0.26 15.30 -24.38
N ILE A 286 -0.75 15.97 -23.34
CA ILE A 286 -1.75 15.48 -22.39
C ILE A 286 -2.97 16.39 -22.50
N ASP A 287 -4.10 15.81 -22.87
CA ASP A 287 -5.37 16.54 -22.97
C ASP A 287 -5.92 16.84 -21.56
N VAL A 288 -5.91 18.11 -21.18
CA VAL A 288 -6.41 18.61 -19.90
C VAL A 288 -7.42 19.73 -20.12
N PRO A 289 -8.45 19.87 -19.26
CA PRO A 289 -9.37 21.00 -19.33
C PRO A 289 -8.65 22.35 -19.27
N GLU A 290 -9.19 23.36 -19.95
CA GLU A 290 -8.73 24.73 -19.80
C GLU A 290 -8.77 25.14 -18.32
N GLU A 291 -7.78 25.93 -17.90
CA GLU A 291 -7.61 26.39 -16.52
C GLU A 291 -7.21 25.32 -15.47
N THR A 292 -6.72 24.15 -15.90
CA THR A 292 -6.12 23.15 -14.99
C THR A 292 -4.63 23.47 -14.74
N TYR A 293 -4.21 23.54 -13.48
CA TYR A 293 -2.83 23.89 -13.10
C TYR A 293 -2.37 23.12 -11.86
N SER A 294 -1.06 23.07 -11.62
CA SER A 294 -0.49 22.55 -10.36
C SER A 294 -0.97 21.13 -10.03
N ALA A 295 -1.40 20.89 -8.79
CA ALA A 295 -1.83 19.59 -8.32
C ALA A 295 -3.05 19.03 -9.06
N ASP A 296 -3.90 19.89 -9.62
CA ASP A 296 -5.07 19.47 -10.41
C ASP A 296 -4.66 18.76 -11.71
N LEU A 297 -3.38 18.88 -12.14
CA LEU A 297 -2.84 18.17 -13.30
C LEU A 297 -2.50 16.70 -13.00
N PHE A 298 -2.26 16.35 -11.73
CA PHE A 298 -1.75 15.03 -11.34
C PHE A 298 -2.59 13.84 -11.84
N PRO A 299 -3.93 13.86 -11.79
CA PRO A 299 -4.74 12.74 -12.30
C PRO A 299 -4.52 12.47 -13.79
N TYR A 300 -4.37 13.54 -14.59
CA TYR A 300 -4.17 13.45 -16.02
C TYR A 300 -2.77 12.91 -16.36
N ILE A 301 -1.76 13.40 -15.64
CA ILE A 301 -0.37 12.96 -15.80
C ILE A 301 -0.23 11.49 -15.40
N GLN A 302 -0.78 11.09 -14.25
CA GLN A 302 -0.70 9.70 -13.79
C GLN A 302 -1.43 8.75 -14.75
N ASN A 303 -2.59 9.14 -15.29
CA ASN A 303 -3.29 8.35 -16.29
C ASN A 303 -2.46 8.18 -17.58
N TYR A 304 -1.80 9.25 -18.04
CA TYR A 304 -0.91 9.17 -19.20
C TYR A 304 0.28 8.23 -18.97
N LEU A 305 0.96 8.36 -17.82
CA LEU A 305 2.12 7.54 -17.47
C LEU A 305 1.76 6.07 -17.24
N ALA A 306 0.62 5.79 -16.60
CA ALA A 306 0.16 4.43 -16.36
C ALA A 306 0.01 3.63 -17.66
N GLN A 307 -0.46 4.26 -18.76
CA GLN A 307 -0.56 3.61 -20.08
C GLN A 307 0.80 3.19 -20.66
N LYS A 308 1.89 3.78 -20.15
CA LYS A 308 3.27 3.46 -20.53
C LYS A 308 3.99 2.59 -19.49
N GLY A 309 3.27 2.13 -18.46
CA GLY A 309 3.87 1.38 -17.36
C GLY A 309 4.84 2.21 -16.53
N LYS A 310 4.57 3.52 -16.40
CA LYS A 310 5.36 4.48 -15.63
C LYS A 310 4.48 5.15 -14.56
N VAL A 311 5.11 5.81 -13.60
CA VAL A 311 4.45 6.59 -12.54
C VAL A 311 5.23 7.87 -12.27
N LEU A 312 4.51 8.97 -12.01
CA LEU A 312 5.12 10.22 -11.54
C LEU A 312 5.35 10.11 -10.03
N MET A 313 6.59 10.33 -9.63
CA MET A 313 7.04 10.32 -8.25
C MET A 313 7.47 11.71 -7.82
N HIS A 314 7.44 11.95 -6.51
CA HIS A 314 7.96 13.14 -5.89
C HIS A 314 8.88 12.79 -4.71
N TYR A 315 10.03 13.46 -4.62
CA TYR A 315 10.85 13.47 -3.40
C TYR A 315 10.42 14.64 -2.51
N ASN A 316 9.75 14.34 -1.41
CA ASN A 316 9.27 15.31 -0.45
C ASN A 316 10.43 15.80 0.43
N SER A 317 10.88 17.01 0.12
CA SER A 317 11.94 17.70 0.84
C SER A 317 11.41 18.58 1.98
N TRP A 318 10.09 18.55 2.22
CA TRP A 318 9.32 19.43 3.11
C TRP A 318 9.45 20.93 2.79
N ALA A 319 9.95 21.23 1.59
CA ALA A 319 9.94 22.58 1.02
C ALA A 319 8.62 22.83 0.27
N ASP A 320 8.31 24.10 0.05
CA ASP A 320 7.16 24.54 -0.76
C ASP A 320 7.46 24.38 -2.27
N SER A 321 7.90 23.19 -2.69
CA SER A 321 8.36 22.90 -4.04
C SER A 321 8.40 21.39 -4.30
N TYR A 322 8.16 21.00 -5.55
CA TYR A 322 8.20 19.61 -5.98
C TYR A 322 9.55 19.24 -6.63
N PHE A 323 10.08 18.07 -6.29
CA PHE A 323 11.14 17.37 -7.03
C PHE A 323 10.53 16.16 -7.74
N PHE A 324 10.13 16.35 -9.00
CA PHE A 324 9.47 15.31 -9.79
C PHE A 324 10.49 14.40 -10.46
N PHE A 325 10.17 13.11 -10.54
CA PHE A 325 10.89 12.12 -11.32
C PHE A 325 9.95 11.03 -11.83
N VAL A 326 10.37 10.28 -12.84
CA VAL A 326 9.57 9.20 -13.43
C VAL A 326 10.18 7.86 -13.06
N LEU A 327 9.35 6.94 -12.55
CA LEU A 327 9.75 5.58 -12.19
C LEU A 327 9.01 4.56 -13.08
N ASP A 328 9.61 3.38 -13.27
CA ASP A 328 8.90 2.21 -13.78
C ASP A 328 7.80 1.80 -12.80
N LEU A 329 6.56 1.65 -13.29
CA LEU A 329 5.41 1.32 -12.43
C LEU A 329 5.59 -0.03 -11.71
N LYS A 330 6.27 -0.99 -12.35
CA LYS A 330 6.62 -2.29 -11.75
C LYS A 330 7.58 -2.18 -10.55
N ASP A 331 8.32 -1.08 -10.45
CA ASP A 331 9.34 -0.84 -9.43
C ASP A 331 8.82 0.10 -8.32
N LEU A 332 7.56 0.56 -8.41
CA LEU A 332 6.93 1.51 -7.49
C LEU A 332 7.01 1.03 -6.04
N ASP A 333 6.40 -0.12 -5.75
CA ASP A 333 6.34 -0.58 -4.35
C ASP A 333 7.75 -0.90 -3.82
N GLU A 334 8.69 -1.35 -4.66
CA GLU A 334 10.08 -1.62 -4.26
C GLU A 334 10.81 -0.32 -3.90
N ALA A 335 10.66 0.72 -4.73
CA ALA A 335 11.27 2.01 -4.51
C ALA A 335 10.72 2.70 -3.26
N GLU A 336 9.39 2.74 -3.08
CA GLU A 336 8.76 3.30 -1.87
C GLU A 336 9.15 2.52 -0.62
N THR A 337 9.22 1.19 -0.71
CA THR A 337 9.67 0.33 0.39
C THR A 337 11.11 0.65 0.79
N LYS A 338 12.04 0.66 -0.18
CA LYS A 338 13.44 0.97 0.11
C LYS A 338 13.61 2.40 0.60
N ALA A 339 12.84 3.35 0.07
CA ALA A 339 12.85 4.73 0.52
C ALA A 339 12.42 4.89 1.98
N TYR A 340 11.35 4.21 2.40
CA TYR A 340 10.91 4.18 3.79
C TYR A 340 12.04 3.72 4.73
N PHE A 341 12.63 2.56 4.45
CA PHE A 341 13.73 2.03 5.27
C PHE A 341 15.01 2.85 5.16
N ALA A 342 15.18 3.60 4.06
CA ALA A 342 16.28 4.53 3.87
C ALA A 342 16.04 5.89 4.55
N HIS A 343 14.89 6.10 5.19
CA HIS A 343 14.44 7.39 5.74
C HIS A 343 14.44 8.51 4.69
N LEU A 344 13.93 8.20 3.50
CA LEU A 344 13.71 9.14 2.41
C LEU A 344 12.22 9.22 2.12
N HIS A 345 11.70 10.43 1.96
CA HIS A 345 10.29 10.65 1.64
C HIS A 345 10.12 10.67 0.13
N ILE A 346 9.83 9.51 -0.43
CA ILE A 346 9.58 9.32 -1.85
C ILE A 346 8.19 8.70 -1.96
N GLU A 347 7.34 9.34 -2.75
CA GLU A 347 5.95 8.92 -2.90
C GLU A 347 5.45 9.17 -4.32
N ALA A 348 4.51 8.35 -4.77
CA ALA A 348 3.73 8.64 -5.97
C ALA A 348 2.90 9.92 -5.77
N VAL A 349 2.77 10.70 -6.82
CA VAL A 349 2.01 11.95 -6.77
C VAL A 349 0.51 11.67 -6.85
N HIS A 350 -0.27 12.25 -5.93
CA HIS A 350 -1.73 12.10 -5.83
C HIS A 350 -2.42 13.46 -5.66
N GLU A 351 -3.75 13.52 -5.84
CA GLU A 351 -4.56 14.75 -5.71
C GLU A 351 -4.41 15.49 -4.36
N ASN A 352 -3.89 14.82 -3.32
CA ASN A 352 -3.71 15.37 -1.98
C ASN A 352 -2.23 15.48 -1.54
N SER A 353 -1.27 15.36 -2.46
CA SER A 353 0.18 15.38 -2.19
C SER A 353 0.76 16.78 -1.95
#